data_AF-A0AAE1E494-F1
#
_entry.id   AF-A0AAE1E494-F1
#
_cell.length_a   1.000
_cell.length_b   1.000
_cell.length_c   1.000
_cell.angle_alpha   90.00
_cell.angle_beta   90.00
_cell.angle_gamma   90.00
#
_symmetry.space_group_name_H-M   'P 1'
#
loop_
_entity.id
_entity.type
_entity.pdbx_description
1 polymer ?
#
loop_
_entity_poly.entity_id
_entity_poly.type
_entity_poly.pdbx_seq_one_letter_code
_entity_poly.pdbx_strand_id
1 'polypeptide(L)'
;MDDVQAQQEYDEFFEEIFVELEDKYGEIEEMNVCDNLGDHLVGNVYVRFHREEDAEKAVADLNNRWFNQRPIHCELSPVTDFREACCRQYEMGECTRGGFCNFMHLKPISRELRRELYGRSGRRRGGSRRSRSRSPPGRDNRRDRDHGGRRDRDRGGRDRKRSRSRDRHGRY
;
A
#
# COMPACT_ATOMS: atom_id res chain seq x y z
N MET A 1 -30.79 0.02 7.78
CA MET A 1 -29.47 0.67 7.93
C MET A 1 -29.06 1.08 6.52
N ASP A 2 -28.83 2.36 6.30
CA ASP A 2 -28.37 2.84 4.99
C ASP A 2 -26.89 2.47 4.79
N ASP A 3 -26.45 2.23 3.56
CA ASP A 3 -25.07 1.80 3.27
C ASP A 3 -24.04 2.82 3.79
N VAL A 4 -24.41 4.10 3.78
CA VAL A 4 -23.58 5.19 4.33
C VAL A 4 -23.41 5.06 5.84
N GLN A 5 -24.49 4.75 6.57
CA GLN A 5 -24.43 4.57 8.02
C GLN A 5 -23.59 3.34 8.38
N ALA A 6 -23.75 2.25 7.64
CA ALA A 6 -22.96 1.03 7.84
C ALA A 6 -21.46 1.25 7.60
N GLN A 7 -21.10 2.09 6.63
CA GLN A 7 -19.71 2.46 6.40
C GLN A 7 -19.16 3.37 7.51
N GLN A 8 -19.95 4.33 8.01
CA GLN A 8 -19.54 5.20 9.11
C GLN A 8 -19.29 4.42 10.39
N GLU A 9 -20.21 3.54 10.80
CA GLU A 9 -20.03 2.70 11.98
C GLU A 9 -18.81 1.76 11.84
N TYR A 10 -18.55 1.27 10.63
CA TYR A 10 -17.34 0.47 10.37
C TYR A 10 -16.06 1.29 10.46
N ASP A 11 -16.05 2.51 9.91
CA ASP A 11 -14.90 3.40 9.98
C ASP A 11 -14.62 3.81 11.44
N GLU A 12 -15.65 4.11 12.23
CA GLU A 12 -15.54 4.38 13.68
C GLU A 12 -14.95 3.20 14.44
N PHE A 13 -15.45 1.98 14.20
CA PHE A 13 -14.91 0.75 14.78
C PHE A 13 -13.43 0.55 14.41
N PHE A 14 -13.08 0.77 13.15
CA PHE A 14 -11.70 0.62 12.68
C PHE A 14 -10.78 1.67 13.32
N GLU A 15 -11.23 2.92 13.41
CA GLU A 15 -10.47 3.99 14.05
C GLU A 15 -10.24 3.72 15.54
N GLU A 16 -11.29 3.31 16.27
CA GLU A 16 -11.21 3.03 17.70
C GLU A 16 -10.13 1.99 18.01
N ILE A 17 -10.13 0.87 17.26
CA ILE A 17 -9.12 -0.17 17.43
C ILE A 17 -7.74 0.34 17.00
N PHE A 18 -7.64 1.00 15.84
CA PHE A 18 -6.35 1.45 15.32
C PHE A 18 -5.63 2.38 16.30
N VAL A 19 -6.33 3.42 16.76
CA VAL A 19 -5.78 4.44 17.66
C VAL A 19 -5.42 3.82 19.01
N GLU A 20 -6.29 2.98 19.56
CA GLU A 20 -6.01 2.32 20.83
C GLU A 20 -4.75 1.45 20.77
N LEU A 21 -4.62 0.64 19.71
CA LEU A 21 -3.48 -0.25 19.55
C LEU A 21 -2.17 0.53 19.28
N GLU A 22 -2.24 1.58 18.46
CA GLU A 22 -1.09 2.42 18.14
C GLU A 22 -0.57 3.17 19.38
N ASP A 23 -1.49 3.73 20.19
CA ASP A 23 -1.15 4.50 21.38
C ASP A 23 -0.63 3.61 22.54
N LYS A 24 -1.17 2.40 22.70
CA LYS A 24 -0.81 1.51 23.83
C LYS A 24 0.36 0.59 23.57
N TYR A 25 0.48 0.04 22.35
CA TYR A 25 1.42 -1.05 22.09
C TYR A 25 2.56 -0.63 21.17
N GLY A 26 2.27 0.01 20.03
CA GLY A 26 3.32 0.48 19.12
C GLY A 26 2.83 0.84 17.71
N GLU A 27 3.75 1.35 16.89
CA GLU A 27 3.47 1.77 15.51
C GLU A 27 2.90 0.60 14.69
N ILE A 28 1.73 0.81 14.08
CA ILE A 28 1.06 -0.18 13.22
C ILE A 28 1.51 0.05 11.77
N GLU A 29 2.00 -1.01 11.13
CA GLU A 29 2.31 -0.99 9.69
C GLU A 29 1.04 -1.19 8.86
N GLU A 30 0.20 -2.14 9.25
CA GLU A 30 -1.01 -2.50 8.53
C GLU A 30 -2.04 -3.14 9.47
N MET A 31 -3.30 -2.73 9.35
CA MET A 31 -4.44 -3.33 10.04
C MET A 31 -5.56 -3.63 9.06
N ASN A 32 -6.15 -4.82 9.18
CA ASN A 32 -7.15 -5.35 8.26
C ASN A 32 -8.27 -6.08 9.00
N VAL A 33 -9.52 -5.92 8.54
CA VAL A 33 -10.70 -6.58 9.10
C VAL A 33 -11.32 -7.50 8.05
N CYS A 34 -11.64 -8.74 8.45
CA CYS A 34 -12.21 -9.74 7.57
C CYS A 34 -13.74 -9.69 7.52
N ASP A 35 -14.28 -9.60 6.30
CA ASP A 35 -15.70 -9.69 5.91
C ASP A 35 -16.04 -11.10 5.37
N ASN A 36 -15.31 -12.12 5.83
CA ASN A 36 -15.59 -13.50 5.45
C ASN A 36 -16.94 -13.94 6.03
N LEU A 37 -17.64 -14.84 5.32
CA LEU A 37 -18.88 -15.46 5.81
C LEU A 37 -18.64 -16.76 6.59
N GLY A 38 -17.43 -17.31 6.54
CA GLY A 38 -17.09 -18.57 7.19
C GLY A 38 -16.60 -18.34 8.62
N ASP A 39 -16.99 -19.24 9.53
CA ASP A 39 -16.72 -19.15 10.97
C ASP A 39 -15.23 -19.03 11.33
N HIS A 40 -14.34 -19.51 10.47
CA HIS A 40 -12.89 -19.45 10.67
C HIS A 40 -12.26 -18.08 10.40
N LEU A 41 -12.96 -17.18 9.69
CA LEU A 41 -12.43 -15.87 9.30
C LEU A 41 -13.39 -14.70 9.55
N VAL A 42 -14.67 -14.97 9.79
CA VAL A 42 -15.69 -13.94 9.99
C VAL A 42 -15.33 -13.03 11.16
N GLY A 43 -15.20 -11.73 10.88
CA GLY A 43 -14.93 -10.71 11.91
C GLY A 43 -13.50 -10.71 12.46
N ASN A 44 -12.58 -11.51 11.92
CA ASN A 44 -11.19 -11.50 12.38
C ASN A 44 -10.53 -10.15 12.07
N VAL A 45 -9.79 -9.62 13.04
CA VAL A 45 -8.98 -8.41 12.91
C VAL A 45 -7.51 -8.81 12.95
N TYR A 46 -6.76 -8.40 11.95
CA TYR A 46 -5.32 -8.63 11.87
C TYR A 46 -4.57 -7.31 11.98
N VAL A 47 -3.56 -7.28 12.83
CA VAL A 47 -2.75 -6.10 13.10
C VAL A 47 -1.30 -6.50 12.96
N ARG A 48 -0.58 -5.82 12.07
CA ARG A 48 0.85 -5.97 11.89
C ARG A 48 1.54 -4.74 12.46
N PHE A 49 2.23 -4.94 13.57
CA PHE A 49 3.08 -3.93 14.19
C PHE A 49 4.42 -3.80 13.45
N HIS A 50 5.08 -2.66 13.62
CA HIS A 50 6.44 -2.44 13.10
C HIS A 50 7.49 -3.27 13.85
N ARG A 51 7.21 -3.65 15.10
CA ARG A 51 8.10 -4.45 15.95
C ARG A 51 7.35 -5.67 16.48
N GLU A 52 8.03 -6.82 16.48
CA GLU A 52 7.48 -8.08 17.00
C GLU A 52 7.21 -8.00 18.52
N GLU A 53 8.07 -7.32 19.27
CA GLU A 53 7.92 -7.09 20.71
C GLU A 53 6.58 -6.40 21.07
N ASP A 54 6.09 -5.52 20.20
CA ASP A 54 4.84 -4.79 20.45
C ASP A 54 3.62 -5.68 20.20
N ALA A 55 3.73 -6.63 19.26
CA ALA A 55 2.71 -7.67 19.06
C ALA A 55 2.62 -8.61 20.27
N GLU A 56 3.76 -9.03 20.84
CA GLU A 56 3.78 -9.87 22.05
C GLU A 56 3.12 -9.18 23.24
N LYS A 57 3.45 -7.89 23.47
CA LYS A 57 2.81 -7.08 24.52
C LYS A 57 1.32 -6.93 24.30
N ALA A 58 0.89 -6.68 23.07
CA ALA A 58 -0.52 -6.55 22.71
C ALA A 58 -1.29 -7.83 23.04
N VAL A 59 -0.78 -9.01 22.64
CA VAL A 59 -1.42 -10.30 22.92
C VAL A 59 -1.51 -10.55 24.44
N ALA A 60 -0.46 -10.24 25.19
CA ALA A 60 -0.45 -10.45 26.64
C ALA A 60 -1.48 -9.58 27.38
N ASP A 61 -1.65 -8.33 26.97
CA ASP A 61 -2.60 -7.40 27.60
C ASP A 61 -4.04 -7.60 27.10
N LEU A 62 -4.25 -7.70 25.78
CA LEU A 62 -5.58 -7.77 25.16
C LEU A 62 -6.39 -8.99 25.62
N ASN A 63 -5.76 -10.13 25.86
CA ASN A 63 -6.46 -11.32 26.37
C ASN A 63 -7.06 -11.14 27.78
N ASN A 64 -6.70 -10.08 28.51
CA ASN A 64 -7.26 -9.74 29.81
C ASN A 64 -8.32 -8.62 29.72
N ARG A 65 -8.73 -8.23 28.51
CA ARG A 65 -9.60 -7.09 28.25
C ARG A 65 -10.92 -7.49 27.61
N TRP A 66 -11.85 -6.55 27.62
CA TRP A 66 -13.19 -6.69 27.07
C TRP A 66 -13.42 -5.61 26.01
N PHE A 67 -14.12 -5.98 24.94
CA PHE A 67 -14.54 -5.07 23.87
C PHE A 67 -16.01 -5.37 23.55
N ASN A 68 -16.86 -4.34 23.52
CA ASN A 68 -18.30 -4.48 23.29
C ASN A 68 -18.96 -5.61 24.12
N GLN A 69 -18.66 -5.63 25.42
CA GLN A 69 -19.19 -6.60 26.40
C GLN A 69 -18.80 -8.07 26.12
N ARG A 70 -17.80 -8.30 25.26
CA ARG A 70 -17.24 -9.62 24.99
C ARG A 70 -15.76 -9.67 25.38
N PRO A 71 -15.26 -10.80 25.90
CA PRO A 71 -13.83 -10.95 26.12
C PRO A 71 -13.09 -10.90 24.78
N ILE A 72 -11.91 -10.28 24.77
CA ILE A 72 -11.06 -10.25 23.57
C ILE A 72 -10.24 -11.54 23.54
N HIS A 73 -10.19 -12.16 22.36
CA HIS A 73 -9.31 -13.30 22.08
C HIS A 73 -8.24 -12.84 21.10
N CYS A 74 -6.97 -12.92 21.50
CA CYS A 74 -5.84 -12.46 20.70
C CYS A 74 -4.72 -13.52 20.69
N GLU A 75 -4.13 -13.75 19.53
CA GLU A 75 -3.00 -14.66 19.36
C GLU A 75 -2.02 -14.11 18.32
N LEU A 76 -0.76 -14.59 18.37
CA LEU A 76 0.23 -14.27 17.34
C LEU A 76 -0.09 -15.03 16.06
N SER A 77 -0.27 -14.29 14.96
CA SER A 77 -0.54 -14.87 13.65
C SER A 77 0.77 -15.13 12.88
N PRO A 78 0.90 -16.29 12.21
CA PRO A 78 2.03 -16.56 11.33
C PRO A 78 1.95 -15.81 9.99
N VAL A 79 0.87 -15.05 9.75
CA VAL A 79 0.67 -14.30 8.51
C VAL A 79 1.63 -13.12 8.45
N THR A 80 2.58 -13.16 7.52
CA THR A 80 3.59 -12.11 7.33
C THR A 80 3.28 -11.18 6.15
N ASP A 81 2.66 -11.69 5.09
CA ASP A 81 2.25 -10.92 3.91
C ASP A 81 0.74 -11.06 3.65
N PHE A 82 -0.01 -9.99 3.89
CA PHE A 82 -1.44 -9.96 3.63
C PHE A 82 -1.79 -10.17 2.16
N ARG A 83 -0.92 -9.78 1.23
CA ARG A 83 -1.19 -9.90 -0.22
C ARG A 83 -1.29 -11.36 -0.67
N GLU A 84 -0.61 -12.27 0.02
CA GLU A 84 -0.69 -13.71 -0.24
C GLU A 84 -1.87 -14.35 0.50
N ALA A 85 -2.27 -13.81 1.64
CA ALA A 85 -3.40 -14.29 2.43
C ALA A 85 -4.77 -13.79 1.93
N CYS A 86 -4.81 -12.68 1.17
CA CYS A 86 -6.04 -12.08 0.67
C CYS A 86 -6.61 -12.80 -0.56
N CYS A 87 -7.94 -12.85 -0.62
CA CYS A 87 -8.66 -13.42 -1.75
C CYS A 87 -8.70 -12.44 -2.92
N ARG A 88 -7.86 -12.65 -3.94
CA ARG A 88 -7.86 -11.81 -5.15
C ARG A 88 -9.21 -11.78 -5.88
N GLN A 89 -9.94 -12.89 -5.86
CA GLN A 89 -11.28 -12.95 -6.47
C GLN A 89 -12.27 -12.05 -5.73
N TYR A 90 -12.17 -11.95 -4.41
CA TYR A 90 -13.04 -11.07 -3.62
C TYR A 90 -12.70 -9.61 -3.85
N GLU A 91 -11.41 -9.27 -3.95
CA GLU A 91 -10.95 -7.93 -4.33
C GLU A 91 -11.55 -7.45 -5.67
N MET A 92 -11.76 -8.38 -6.61
CA MET A 92 -12.41 -8.11 -7.90
C MET A 92 -13.95 -8.23 -7.87
N GLY A 93 -14.55 -8.63 -6.74
CA GLY A 93 -16.00 -8.83 -6.60
C GLY A 93 -16.53 -10.14 -7.22
N GLU A 94 -15.65 -11.10 -7.51
CA GLU A 94 -15.97 -12.34 -8.24
C GLU A 94 -15.85 -13.61 -7.38
N CYS A 95 -15.58 -13.48 -6.07
CA CYS A 95 -15.46 -14.66 -5.20
C CYS A 95 -16.83 -15.31 -4.98
N THR A 96 -17.01 -16.52 -5.52
CA THR A 96 -18.25 -17.31 -5.38
C THR A 96 -18.17 -18.39 -4.30
N ARG A 97 -17.06 -18.47 -3.56
CA ARG A 97 -16.85 -19.53 -2.55
C ARG A 97 -17.69 -19.32 -1.27
N GLY A 98 -18.22 -18.12 -1.05
CA GLY A 98 -19.02 -17.80 0.14
C GLY A 98 -18.27 -18.14 1.43
N GLY A 99 -18.95 -18.82 2.36
CA GLY A 99 -18.37 -19.25 3.64
C GLY A 99 -17.26 -20.30 3.53
N PHE A 100 -17.02 -20.89 2.36
CA PHE A 100 -15.96 -21.88 2.14
C PHE A 100 -14.64 -21.26 1.64
N CYS A 101 -14.55 -19.93 1.56
CA CYS A 101 -13.30 -19.29 1.18
C CYS A 101 -12.29 -19.32 2.34
N ASN A 102 -11.09 -19.84 2.07
CA ASN A 102 -9.98 -19.89 3.04
C ASN A 102 -9.04 -18.69 2.95
N PHE A 103 -9.32 -17.73 2.08
CA PHE A 103 -8.54 -16.51 1.93
C PHE A 103 -9.29 -15.33 2.56
N MET A 104 -8.54 -14.35 3.06
CA MET A 104 -9.10 -13.18 3.73
C MET A 104 -9.89 -12.33 2.74
N HIS A 105 -11.15 -12.04 3.08
CA HIS A 105 -11.99 -11.08 2.39
C HIS A 105 -11.90 -9.79 3.19
N LEU A 106 -11.17 -8.79 2.70
CA LEU A 106 -10.95 -7.57 3.47
C LEU A 106 -12.08 -6.57 3.29
N LYS A 107 -12.62 -6.05 4.40
CA LYS A 107 -13.57 -4.93 4.36
C LYS A 107 -12.79 -3.61 4.17
N PRO A 108 -12.97 -2.90 3.04
CA PRO A 108 -12.24 -1.65 2.81
C PRO A 108 -12.74 -0.54 3.75
N ILE A 109 -11.81 0.20 4.34
CA ILE A 109 -12.10 1.46 5.04
C ILE A 109 -12.35 2.59 4.04
N SER A 110 -13.02 3.65 4.47
CA SER A 110 -13.16 4.83 3.62
C SER A 110 -11.80 5.44 3.25
N ARG A 111 -11.77 6.09 2.08
CA ARG A 111 -10.56 6.75 1.57
C ARG A 111 -10.09 7.89 2.47
N GLU A 112 -11.03 8.50 3.19
CA GLU A 112 -10.78 9.60 4.13
C GLU A 112 -10.09 9.06 5.38
N LEU A 113 -10.67 8.04 6.01
CA LEU A 113 -10.07 7.39 7.18
C LEU A 113 -8.68 6.83 6.87
N ARG A 114 -8.51 6.16 5.71
CA ARG A 114 -7.20 5.65 5.29
C ARG A 114 -6.14 6.74 5.23
N ARG A 115 -6.51 7.94 4.74
CA ARG A 115 -5.61 9.09 4.65
C ARG A 115 -5.30 9.67 6.02
N GLU A 116 -6.26 9.66 6.94
CA GLU A 116 -6.07 10.15 8.29
C GLU A 116 -5.12 9.25 9.09
N LEU A 117 -5.40 7.94 9.16
CA LEU A 117 -4.63 7.01 9.97
C LEU A 117 -3.20 6.84 9.43
N TYR A 118 -3.07 6.43 8.16
CA TYR A 118 -1.76 6.12 7.58
C TYR A 118 -1.04 7.35 7.00
N GLY A 119 -1.75 8.44 6.72
CA GLY A 119 -1.13 9.68 6.24
C GLY A 119 -0.44 10.49 7.35
N ARG A 120 -0.77 10.24 8.62
CA ARG A 120 -0.07 10.82 9.79
C ARG A 120 1.38 10.34 9.88
N SER A 121 1.66 9.07 9.56
CA SER A 121 3.04 8.51 9.60
C SER A 121 3.99 9.22 8.62
N GLY A 122 3.49 9.65 7.45
CA GLY A 122 4.26 10.42 6.47
C GLY A 122 4.70 11.82 6.94
N ARG A 123 3.99 12.43 7.91
CA ARG A 123 4.41 13.70 8.53
C ARG A 123 5.46 13.51 9.62
N ARG A 124 5.45 12.38 10.35
CA ARG A 124 6.48 12.06 11.36
C ARG A 124 7.80 11.59 10.72
N ARG A 125 7.75 10.90 9.56
CA ARG A 125 8.93 10.47 8.79
C ARG A 125 9.40 11.47 7.71
N GLY A 126 8.78 12.66 7.64
CA GLY A 126 8.97 13.65 6.58
C GLY A 126 9.67 14.95 6.98
N GLY A 127 10.48 14.93 8.04
CA GLY A 127 11.36 16.04 8.43
C GLY A 127 12.62 16.15 7.56
N SER A 128 12.51 16.14 6.23
CA SER A 128 13.62 16.47 5.33
C SER A 128 13.17 17.41 4.22
N ARG A 129 13.44 18.68 4.50
CA ARG A 129 13.52 19.84 3.60
C ARG A 129 13.62 19.48 2.11
N ARG A 130 12.52 19.64 1.38
CA ARG A 130 12.57 20.17 0.01
C ARG A 130 11.89 21.53 0.01
N SER A 131 12.63 22.53 0.48
CA SER A 131 12.44 23.90 0.03
C SER A 131 12.50 23.88 -1.50
N ARG A 132 11.34 23.85 -2.15
CA ARG A 132 11.21 24.26 -3.54
C ARG A 132 11.53 25.75 -3.56
N SER A 133 12.82 26.07 -3.62
CA SER A 133 13.27 27.41 -3.98
C SER A 133 12.74 27.70 -5.38
N ARG A 134 11.63 28.44 -5.43
CA ARG A 134 11.20 29.18 -6.61
C ARG A 134 12.37 30.07 -7.02
N SER A 135 13.14 29.66 -8.01
CA SER A 135 14.06 30.59 -8.68
C SER A 135 13.20 31.66 -9.40
N PRO A 136 13.48 32.97 -9.22
CA PRO A 136 12.75 34.03 -9.92
C PRO A 136 13.06 34.01 -11.42
N PRO A 137 12.15 34.50 -12.30
CA PRO A 137 12.47 34.66 -13.72
C PRO A 137 13.37 35.89 -13.89
N GLY A 138 14.66 35.66 -14.14
CA GLY A 138 15.64 36.69 -14.46
C GLY A 138 15.79 36.91 -15.96
N ARG A 139 15.57 38.15 -16.39
CA ARG A 139 15.68 38.67 -17.77
C ARG A 139 17.13 38.70 -18.31
N ASP A 140 17.21 38.70 -19.65
CA ASP A 140 18.23 39.29 -20.55
C ASP A 140 19.63 39.64 -20.02
N ASN A 141 20.72 39.18 -20.69
CA ASN A 141 21.49 40.02 -21.63
C ASN A 141 22.72 39.31 -22.26
N ARG A 142 22.81 39.45 -23.58
CA ARG A 142 23.93 39.57 -24.53
C ARG A 142 25.41 39.58 -24.06
N ARG A 143 26.26 39.01 -24.97
CA ARG A 143 27.68 39.34 -25.32
C ARG A 143 28.78 38.78 -24.40
N ASP A 144 29.96 38.31 -24.82
CA ASP A 144 30.72 38.35 -26.09
C ASP A 144 31.80 37.22 -26.09
N ARG A 145 32.12 36.67 -27.28
CA ARG A 145 33.45 36.31 -27.90
C ARG A 145 34.64 35.87 -27.00
N ASP A 146 35.58 34.99 -27.37
CA ASP A 146 36.12 34.47 -28.64
C ASP A 146 37.19 33.39 -28.26
N HIS A 147 37.27 32.24 -28.95
CA HIS A 147 38.56 31.70 -29.44
C HIS A 147 38.35 30.52 -30.41
N GLY A 148 38.92 30.65 -31.61
CA GLY A 148 38.68 29.77 -32.75
C GLY A 148 39.61 28.56 -32.87
N GLY A 149 39.34 27.76 -33.90
CA GLY A 149 40.21 26.66 -34.34
C GLY A 149 39.57 25.83 -35.44
N ARG A 150 39.68 26.28 -36.70
CA ARG A 150 39.28 25.53 -37.90
C ARG A 150 40.18 24.32 -38.11
N ARG A 151 39.63 23.20 -38.60
CA ARG A 151 40.27 22.31 -39.59
C ARG A 151 39.25 21.37 -40.22
N ASP A 152 39.04 21.59 -41.51
CA ASP A 152 38.37 20.73 -42.47
C ASP A 152 38.92 19.29 -42.46
N ARG A 153 38.03 18.31 -42.69
CA ARG A 153 38.28 17.18 -43.60
C ARG A 153 37.00 16.40 -43.87
N ASP A 154 36.55 16.54 -45.11
CA ASP A 154 35.69 15.60 -45.83
C ASP A 154 36.05 14.14 -45.58
N ARG A 155 35.04 13.28 -45.42
CA ARG A 155 34.92 12.01 -46.16
C ARG A 155 33.60 11.29 -45.87
N GLY A 156 32.77 11.24 -46.90
CA GLY A 156 32.26 9.97 -47.42
C GLY A 156 31.05 9.36 -46.71
N GLY A 157 29.88 9.52 -47.32
CA GLY A 157 28.67 8.81 -46.95
C GLY A 157 28.70 7.30 -47.23
N ARG A 158 27.67 6.62 -46.73
CA ARG A 158 27.02 5.49 -47.40
C ARG A 158 25.74 5.10 -46.67
N ASP A 159 24.62 5.39 -47.34
CA ASP A 159 23.40 4.63 -47.26
C ASP A 159 23.67 3.11 -47.34
N ARG A 160 22.89 2.32 -46.59
CA ARG A 160 22.43 0.99 -47.03
C ARG A 160 21.24 0.51 -46.21
N LYS A 161 20.05 0.69 -46.80
CA LYS A 161 18.85 -0.12 -46.56
C LYS A 161 19.02 -1.50 -47.21
N ARG A 162 18.62 -2.59 -46.54
CA ARG A 162 18.06 -3.84 -47.12
C ARG A 162 17.62 -4.77 -45.97
N SER A 163 16.34 -4.89 -45.59
CA SER A 163 15.23 -5.68 -46.16
C SER A 163 15.50 -7.19 -46.37
N ARG A 164 14.90 -8.00 -45.47
CA ARG A 164 14.05 -9.21 -45.66
C ARG A 164 14.50 -10.35 -46.60
N SER A 165 14.55 -11.59 -46.08
CA SER A 165 13.61 -12.73 -46.31
C SER A 165 14.24 -14.04 -45.80
N ARG A 166 13.54 -14.85 -44.97
CA ARG A 166 12.83 -16.14 -45.28
C ARG A 166 13.77 -17.29 -45.70
N ASP A 167 13.70 -18.52 -45.19
CA ASP A 167 12.65 -19.57 -45.27
C ASP A 167 13.13 -20.79 -44.40
N ARG A 168 12.33 -21.48 -43.57
CA ARG A 168 11.34 -22.56 -43.82
C ARG A 168 11.88 -24.01 -43.68
N HIS A 169 11.41 -24.76 -42.67
CA HIS A 169 10.96 -26.19 -42.67
C HIS A 169 10.97 -26.72 -41.22
N GLY A 170 10.08 -27.59 -40.73
CA GLY A 170 8.93 -28.31 -41.30
C GLY A 170 8.42 -29.34 -40.27
N ARG A 171 7.11 -29.67 -40.39
CA ARG A 171 6.33 -30.85 -39.91
C ARG A 171 7.12 -32.00 -39.25
N TYR A 172 6.56 -32.59 -38.19
CA TYR A 172 5.52 -33.64 -38.23
C TYR A 172 4.55 -33.47 -37.06
#